data_AF-A0A9D6RKX0-F1
#
_entry.id   AF-A0A9D6RKX0-F1
#
_cell.length_a   1.000
_cell.length_b   1.000
_cell.length_c   1.000
_cell.angle_alpha   90.00
_cell.angle_beta   90.00
_cell.angle_gamma   90.00
#
_symmetry.space_group_name_H-M   'P 1'
#
loop_
_entity.id
_entity.type
_entity.pdbx_description
1 polymer ?
#
loop_
_entity_poly.entity_id
_entity_poly.type
_entity_poly.pdbx_seq_one_letter_code
_entity_poly.pdbx_strand_id
1 'polypeptide(L)'
;MTEELLEAIEREVLSWPGVTKETSQGGPGQGGHWVPPFTSYRFGKRELGHIRDNGVADRIFPRAIHDELISEGRARPHAAGFPAVVSVHVREHDDLHRAVELFRMNYDRARAARR
;
A
#
# COMPACT_ATOMS: atom_id res chain seq x y z
N MET A 1 17.27 -9.35 1.18
CA MET A 1 16.88 -8.22 2.06
C MET A 1 15.56 -7.58 1.63
N THR A 2 15.48 -6.76 0.58
CA THR A 2 14.18 -6.16 0.19
C THR A 2 13.13 -7.22 -0.12
N GLU A 3 13.44 -8.24 -0.91
CA GLU A 3 12.52 -9.35 -1.21
C GLU A 3 11.98 -10.03 0.06
N GLU A 4 12.85 -10.39 1.01
CA GLU A 4 12.45 -10.97 2.31
C GLU A 4 11.53 -10.04 3.12
N LEU A 5 11.77 -8.72 3.07
CA LEU A 5 10.89 -7.73 3.71
C LEU A 5 9.52 -7.68 3.02
N LEU A 6 9.47 -7.74 1.68
CA LEU A 6 8.22 -7.76 0.94
C LEU A 6 7.43 -9.04 1.18
N GLU A 7 8.10 -10.19 1.25
CA GLU A 7 7.48 -11.47 1.62
C GLU A 7 6.92 -11.45 3.05
N ALA A 8 7.63 -10.81 3.99
CA ALA A 8 7.16 -10.66 5.36
C ALA A 8 5.92 -9.75 5.44
N ILE A 9 5.90 -8.63 4.69
CA ILE A 9 4.70 -7.78 4.56
C ILE A 9 3.55 -8.57 3.94
N GLU A 10 3.80 -9.30 2.85
CA GLU A 10 2.78 -10.10 2.17
C GLU A 10 2.15 -11.11 3.15
N ARG A 11 2.99 -11.86 3.86
CA ARG A 11 2.56 -12.88 4.83
C ARG A 11 1.72 -12.28 5.95
N GLU A 12 2.15 -11.15 6.50
CA GLU A 12 1.42 -10.43 7.54
C GLU A 12 0.07 -9.93 7.04
N VAL A 13 0.04 -9.21 5.91
CA VAL A 13 -1.18 -8.62 5.35
C VAL A 13 -2.19 -9.69 4.92
N LEU A 14 -1.73 -10.81 4.36
CA LEU A 14 -2.57 -11.94 4.00
C LEU A 14 -3.06 -12.77 5.21
N SER A 15 -2.46 -12.61 6.39
CA SER A 15 -2.95 -13.26 7.61
C SER A 15 -4.26 -12.65 8.11
N TRP A 16 -4.59 -11.43 7.66
CA TRP A 16 -5.76 -10.71 8.13
C TRP A 16 -7.06 -11.28 7.54
N PRO A 17 -8.11 -11.49 8.36
CA PRO A 17 -9.35 -12.10 7.88
C PRO A 17 -9.99 -11.37 6.70
N GLY A 18 -10.21 -12.11 5.61
CA GLY A 18 -10.87 -11.62 4.40
C GLY A 18 -9.99 -10.77 3.48
N VAL A 19 -8.67 -10.75 3.71
CA VAL A 19 -7.71 -10.13 2.79
C VAL A 19 -7.31 -11.11 1.69
N THR A 20 -7.23 -10.63 0.45
CA THR A 20 -6.73 -11.35 -0.71
C THR A 20 -5.67 -10.54 -1.43
N LYS A 21 -4.83 -11.18 -2.24
CA LYS A 21 -3.90 -10.50 -3.15
C LYS A 21 -4.23 -10.73 -4.61
N GLU A 22 -3.82 -9.79 -5.45
CA GLU A 22 -3.82 -9.89 -6.91
C GLU A 22 -2.53 -9.27 -7.45
N THR A 23 -1.76 -10.06 -8.21
CA THR A 23 -0.50 -9.62 -8.82
C THR A 23 -0.73 -9.26 -10.28
N SER A 24 -0.33 -8.04 -10.64
CA SER A 24 -0.35 -7.51 -11.99
C SER A 24 1.07 -7.46 -12.55
N GLN A 25 1.24 -7.88 -13.81
CA GLN A 25 2.49 -7.71 -14.55
C GLN A 25 2.70 -6.26 -15.03
N GLY A 26 1.84 -5.34 -14.60
CA GLY A 26 1.82 -3.99 -15.13
C GLY A 26 1.17 -3.93 -16.50
N GLY A 27 1.29 -2.79 -17.17
CA GLY A 27 0.71 -2.58 -18.48
C GLY A 27 0.39 -1.12 -18.81
N PRO A 28 -0.27 -0.88 -19.95
CA PRO A 28 -0.79 0.43 -20.31
C PRO A 28 -1.83 0.91 -19.29
N GLY A 29 -1.56 2.05 -18.66
CA GLY A 29 -2.46 2.77 -17.77
C GLY A 29 -3.23 3.88 -18.49
N GLN A 30 -4.02 4.64 -17.72
CA GLN A 30 -4.77 5.76 -18.27
C GLN A 30 -3.84 6.84 -18.84
N GLY A 31 -4.21 7.41 -19.99
CA GLY A 31 -3.43 8.42 -20.68
C GLY A 31 -2.14 7.90 -21.33
N GLY A 32 -2.00 6.58 -21.52
CA GLY A 32 -0.84 5.97 -22.18
C GLY A 32 0.39 5.78 -21.28
N HIS A 33 0.29 6.07 -19.98
CA HIS A 33 1.37 5.87 -19.02
C HIS A 33 1.60 4.38 -18.77
N TRP A 34 2.85 3.94 -18.71
CA TRP A 34 3.17 2.57 -18.30
C TRP A 34 3.04 2.41 -16.78
N VAL A 35 2.22 1.45 -16.35
CA VAL A 35 2.12 1.03 -14.95
C VAL A 35 3.08 -0.15 -14.76
N PRO A 36 4.04 -0.05 -13.82
CA PRO A 36 4.94 -1.16 -13.53
C PRO A 36 4.20 -2.34 -12.88
N PRO A 37 4.83 -3.53 -12.79
CA PRO A 37 4.29 -4.63 -12.00
C PRO A 37 4.02 -4.24 -10.54
N PHE A 38 2.98 -4.81 -9.97
CA PHE A 38 2.61 -4.62 -8.57
C PHE A 38 1.75 -5.77 -8.05
N THR A 39 1.78 -5.97 -6.73
CA THR A 39 0.84 -6.83 -6.01
C THR A 39 -0.09 -5.97 -5.17
N SER A 40 -1.40 -6.06 -5.44
CA SER A 40 -2.44 -5.37 -4.70
C SER A 40 -3.02 -6.25 -3.60
N TYR A 41 -3.36 -5.65 -2.46
CA TYR A 41 -3.99 -6.30 -1.32
C TYR A 41 -5.38 -5.73 -1.12
N ARG A 42 -6.37 -6.59 -0.94
CA ARG A 42 -7.79 -6.21 -0.98
C ARG A 42 -8.56 -6.81 0.18
N PHE A 43 -9.49 -6.06 0.75
CA PHE A 43 -10.53 -6.57 1.65
C PHE A 43 -11.88 -6.56 0.93
N GLY A 44 -12.32 -7.73 0.47
CA GLY A 44 -13.46 -7.84 -0.45
C GLY A 44 -13.23 -7.01 -1.71
N LYS A 45 -14.11 -6.05 -2.00
CA LYS A 45 -13.99 -5.17 -3.18
C LYS A 45 -13.05 -3.97 -2.97
N ARG A 46 -12.63 -3.67 -1.74
CA ARG A 46 -11.83 -2.48 -1.41
C ARG A 46 -10.34 -2.80 -1.44
N GLU A 47 -9.56 -2.00 -2.17
CA GLU A 47 -8.11 -2.07 -2.13
C GLU A 47 -7.58 -1.44 -0.83
N LEU A 48 -6.66 -2.13 -0.17
CA LEU A 48 -5.95 -1.64 1.02
C LEU A 48 -4.67 -0.89 0.63
N GLY A 49 -4.07 -1.31 -0.48
CA GLY A 49 -2.88 -0.74 -1.09
C GLY A 49 -2.22 -1.75 -2.03
N HIS A 50 -1.12 -1.35 -2.65
CA HIS A 50 -0.32 -2.22 -3.48
C HIS A 50 1.17 -1.96 -3.29
N ILE A 51 1.97 -2.98 -3.59
CA ILE A 51 3.42 -2.94 -3.47
C ILE A 51 4.01 -3.27 -4.83
N ARG A 52 4.93 -2.43 -5.30
CA ARG A 52 5.73 -2.69 -6.50
C ARG A 52 6.94 -3.56 -6.16
N ASP A 53 7.46 -4.27 -7.15
CA ASP A 53 8.64 -5.14 -7.00
C ASP A 53 9.89 -4.38 -6.53
N ASN A 54 9.94 -3.07 -6.78
CA ASN A 54 11.00 -2.19 -6.27
C ASN A 54 10.80 -1.73 -4.82
N GLY A 55 9.87 -2.34 -4.08
CA GLY A 55 9.64 -2.11 -2.66
C GLY A 55 8.84 -0.87 -2.31
N VAL A 56 8.27 -0.15 -3.29
CA VAL A 56 7.36 0.96 -2.96
C VAL A 56 5.96 0.45 -2.69
N ALA A 57 5.51 0.66 -1.45
CA ALA A 57 4.15 0.38 -0.99
C ALA A 57 3.31 1.65 -1.04
N ASP A 58 2.28 1.66 -1.88
CA ASP A 58 1.36 2.78 -2.06
C ASP A 58 -0.01 2.48 -1.47
N ARG A 59 -0.58 3.46 -0.77
CA ARG A 59 -1.92 3.37 -0.16
C ARG A 59 -2.69 4.67 -0.34
N ILE A 60 -4.00 4.53 -0.57
CA ILE A 60 -4.91 5.66 -0.65
C ILE A 60 -5.51 5.93 0.73
N PHE A 61 -5.52 7.19 1.16
CA PHE A 61 -6.20 7.65 2.38
C PHE A 61 -7.07 8.88 2.10
N PRO A 62 -8.10 9.16 2.91
CA PRO A 62 -8.74 10.47 2.90
C PRO A 62 -7.73 11.57 3.18
N ARG A 63 -7.99 12.73 2.58
CA ARG A 63 -7.07 13.85 2.51
C ARG A 63 -6.58 14.37 3.87
N ALA A 64 -7.37 14.25 4.93
CA ALA A 64 -6.95 14.60 6.29
C ALA A 64 -5.89 13.62 6.85
N ILE A 65 -6.13 12.32 6.72
CA ILE A 65 -5.19 11.27 7.18
C ILE A 65 -3.92 11.29 6.33
N HIS A 66 -4.06 11.48 5.02
CA HIS A 66 -2.90 11.66 4.13
C HIS A 66 -1.96 12.74 4.68
N ASP A 67 -2.47 13.94 4.96
CA ASP A 67 -1.65 15.06 5.40
C ASP A 67 -1.01 14.85 6.76
N GLU A 68 -1.75 14.27 7.70
CA GLU A 68 -1.22 13.89 9.00
C GLU A 68 -0.03 12.94 8.82
N LEU A 69 -0.19 11.87 8.04
CA LEU A 69 0.88 10.90 7.74
C LEU A 69 2.10 11.53 7.08
N ILE A 70 1.93 12.52 6.20
CA ILE A 70 3.05 13.25 5.61
C ILE A 70 3.72 14.17 6.64
N SER A 71 2.93 14.91 7.42
CA SER A 71 3.42 15.88 8.40
C SER A 71 4.19 15.24 9.56
N GLU A 72 3.73 14.07 10.02
CA GLU A 72 4.39 13.27 11.04
C GLU A 72 5.62 12.52 10.50
N GLY A 73 5.88 12.67 9.19
CA GLY A 73 6.90 11.92 8.50
C GLY A 73 6.69 10.42 8.70
N ARG A 74 5.43 9.94 8.62
CA ARG A 74 4.96 8.54 8.61
C ARG A 74 4.77 7.96 7.21
N ALA A 75 4.76 8.79 6.19
CA ALA A 75 4.88 8.37 4.80
C ALA A 75 5.45 9.51 3.95
N ARG A 76 5.64 9.26 2.65
CA ARG A 76 6.02 10.28 1.66
C ARG A 76 4.88 10.50 0.67
N PRO A 77 4.74 11.69 0.07
CA PRO A 77 3.79 11.90 -1.03
C PRO A 77 4.12 10.97 -2.20
N HIS A 78 3.10 10.55 -2.94
CA HIS A 78 3.32 9.74 -4.13
C HIS A 78 4.14 10.51 -5.18
N ALA A 79 5.19 9.88 -5.73
CA ALA A 79 6.15 10.53 -6.62
C ALA A 79 5.50 11.13 -7.89
N ALA A 80 4.45 10.50 -8.42
CA ALA A 80 3.69 11.01 -9.57
C ALA A 80 2.62 12.08 -9.21
N GLY A 81 2.55 12.52 -7.94
CA GLY A 81 1.68 13.63 -7.53
C GLY A 81 0.20 13.27 -7.29
N PHE A 82 -0.13 12.00 -7.02
CA PHE A 82 -1.50 11.63 -6.68
C PHE A 82 -1.88 12.14 -5.26
N PRO A 83 -2.86 13.04 -5.11
CA PRO A 83 -3.04 13.86 -3.91
C PRO A 83 -3.60 13.12 -2.69
N ALA A 84 -4.02 11.87 -2.85
CA ALA A 84 -4.56 11.02 -1.79
C ALA A 84 -3.72 9.76 -1.56
N VAL A 85 -2.57 9.64 -2.24
CA VAL A 85 -1.71 8.47 -2.18
C VAL A 85 -0.47 8.79 -1.35
N VAL A 86 -0.21 7.94 -0.37
CA VAL A 86 1.04 7.96 0.39
C VAL A 86 1.89 6.75 0.04
N SER A 87 3.20 6.94 0.04
CA SER A 87 4.21 5.94 -0.29
C SER A 87 5.11 5.64 0.92
N VAL A 88 5.47 4.38 1.10
CA VAL A 88 6.62 3.94 1.92
C VAL A 88 7.52 3.14 1.01
N HIS A 89 8.83 3.40 1.04
CA HIS A 89 9.80 2.63 0.27
C HIS A 89 10.48 1.67 1.23
N VAL A 90 10.18 0.38 1.10
CA VAL A 90 10.65 -0.67 1.99
C VAL A 90 12.10 -1.01 1.68
N ARG A 91 13.02 -0.57 2.54
CA ARG A 91 14.46 -0.80 2.41
C ARG A 91 15.04 -1.44 3.66
N GLU A 92 14.47 -1.15 4.82
CA GLU A 92 14.89 -1.68 6.11
C GLU A 92 13.71 -2.20 6.93
N HIS A 93 14.02 -2.81 8.08
CA HIS A 93 13.02 -3.46 8.93
C HIS A 93 11.99 -2.47 9.50
N ASP A 94 12.38 -1.22 9.78
CA ASP A 94 11.47 -0.18 10.25
C ASP A 94 10.45 0.20 9.17
N ASP A 95 10.85 0.17 7.89
CA ASP A 95 9.92 0.42 6.78
C ASP A 95 8.86 -0.69 6.66
N LEU A 96 9.21 -1.93 7.00
CA LEU A 96 8.26 -3.05 7.02
C LEU A 96 7.16 -2.77 8.04
N HIS A 97 7.52 -2.44 9.28
CA HIS A 97 6.54 -2.16 10.33
C HIS A 97 5.59 -1.03 9.92
N ARG A 98 6.18 0.00 9.32
CA ARG A 98 5.46 1.17 8.87
C ARG A 98 4.55 0.90 7.68
N ALA A 99 4.98 0.08 6.72
CA ALA A 99 4.14 -0.38 5.63
C ALA A 99 2.94 -1.18 6.15
N VAL A 100 3.19 -2.16 7.04
CA VAL A 100 2.16 -2.99 7.68
C VAL A 100 1.15 -2.14 8.46
N GLU A 101 1.62 -1.19 9.26
CA GLU A 101 0.76 -0.27 10.01
C GLU A 101 -0.20 0.49 9.09
N LEU A 102 0.30 0.94 7.94
CA LEU A 102 -0.49 1.74 7.01
C LEU A 102 -1.46 0.86 6.20
N PHE A 103 -1.10 -0.37 5.88
CA PHE A 103 -2.08 -1.37 5.41
C PHE A 103 -3.16 -1.64 6.47
N ARG A 104 -2.78 -1.70 7.75
CA ARG A 104 -3.70 -2.00 8.86
C ARG A 104 -4.72 -0.88 9.05
N MET A 105 -4.29 0.37 8.98
CA MET A 105 -5.20 1.52 9.00
C MET A 105 -6.28 1.42 7.92
N ASN A 106 -5.91 1.05 6.69
CA ASN A 106 -6.89 0.88 5.61
C ASN A 106 -7.77 -0.36 5.80
N TYR A 107 -7.24 -1.45 6.34
CA TYR A 107 -8.02 -2.64 6.68
C TYR A 107 -9.10 -2.33 7.70
N ASP A 108 -8.76 -1.65 8.79
CA ASP A 108 -9.71 -1.31 9.86
C ASP A 108 -10.78 -0.32 9.36
N ARG A 109 -10.40 0.67 8.55
CA ARG A 109 -11.34 1.56 7.86
C ARG A 109 -12.29 0.80 6.92
N ALA A 110 -11.75 -0.12 6.11
CA ALA A 110 -12.54 -0.92 5.17
C ALA A 110 -13.52 -1.87 5.87
N ARG A 111 -13.12 -2.42 7.03
CA ARG A 111 -13.98 -3.24 7.90
C ARG A 111 -15.06 -2.44 8.60
N ALA A 112 -14.73 -1.28 9.14
CA ALA A 112 -15.70 -0.39 9.79
C ALA A 112 -16.80 0.02 8.81
N ALA A 113 -16.43 0.36 7.57
CA ALA A 113 -17.37 0.73 6.52
C ALA A 113 -18.12 -0.44 5.85
N ARG A 114 -18.03 -1.67 6.38
CA ARG A 114 -18.81 -2.85 5.95
C ARG A 114 -19.83 -3.29 7.01
N ARG A 115 -19.76 -2.69 8.21
CA ARG A 115 -20.80 -2.79 9.23
C ARG A 115 -21.94 -1.83 8.89
#